data_AF-A0A239FBT2-F1
#
_entry.id   AF-A0A239FBT2-F1
#
_cell.length_a   1.000
_cell.length_b   1.000
_cell.length_c   1.000
_cell.angle_alpha   90.00
_cell.angle_beta   90.00
_cell.angle_gamma   90.00
#
_symmetry.space_group_name_H-M   'P 1'
#
loop_
_entity.id
_entity.type
_entity.pdbx_description
1 polymer ?
#
loop_
_entity_poly.entity_id
_entity_poly.type
_entity_poly.pdbx_seq_one_letter_code
_entity_poly.pdbx_strand_id
1 'polypeptide(L)'
;MTLCTLFPFFRSLAARLTASNPAPVQPVAPGFPSLSKPGDRDARRLAVQIPVRDPEPAAQDAAQLRARGRFLARQEDWEQLALEIRTADSTRALTPGLHSQAALMCEGARQDITDAIVEGVERGDFRAVQAAVASLEPLFAELPGCSVIAHIVAMAHVDAARAWRGAVMTGNLSAERHDAYARHMAAAVRLNDRFDPFEHDTPLWALVRCAVLEADPQPHARVADDFEDLIDLEPGNPHHMMDFGNALRPVRFGSWEMLDAQARRTAARTADIWGTGGYTWVYLGALVEDQGAFRRLDVELFVEGLHDILARQPSQVMANRMAALIGYRLGGGTDEGSSRRRIADCLGWIVQDHLRELHPLIWAETPARPSAPCSAEIEIGKLGHERAMATLSEFFTPALDAGRKLVLEPDGLRVIKGG
;
A
#
# COMPACT_ATOMS: atom_id res chain seq x y z
N MET A 1 -27.51 44.66 -37.25
CA MET A 1 -28.44 43.53 -37.42
C MET A 1 -28.03 42.43 -36.46
N THR A 2 -28.91 42.14 -35.53
CA THR A 2 -28.82 41.18 -34.41
C THR A 2 -29.28 39.79 -34.83
N LEU A 3 -28.85 38.77 -34.08
CA LEU A 3 -29.65 37.57 -33.80
C LEU A 3 -29.58 37.23 -32.29
N CYS A 4 -29.86 38.23 -31.46
CA CYS A 4 -30.56 38.02 -30.18
C CYS A 4 -32.06 38.19 -30.45
N THR A 5 -32.71 37.14 -30.90
CA THR A 5 -34.17 37.00 -30.88
C THR A 5 -34.48 35.53 -31.04
N LEU A 6 -34.85 34.87 -29.94
CA LEU A 6 -35.88 33.83 -29.86
C LEU A 6 -35.92 33.32 -28.42
N PHE A 7 -37.03 33.62 -27.75
CA PHE A 7 -37.51 33.11 -26.46
C PHE A 7 -37.08 33.82 -25.16
N PRO A 8 -37.77 34.93 -24.82
CA PRO A 8 -38.00 35.31 -23.43
C PRO A 8 -39.17 34.47 -22.89
N PHE A 9 -39.07 33.82 -21.74
CA PHE A 9 -40.18 33.68 -20.77
C PHE A 9 -39.72 32.95 -19.49
N PHE A 10 -40.09 33.56 -18.36
CA PHE A 10 -40.07 33.07 -16.97
C PHE A 10 -38.74 33.02 -16.19
N ARG A 11 -38.37 34.22 -15.70
CA ARG A 11 -38.02 34.40 -14.29
C ARG A 11 -39.09 33.72 -13.41
N SER A 12 -38.70 32.69 -12.65
CA SER A 12 -39.25 32.32 -11.34
C SER A 12 -38.93 30.85 -11.03
N LEU A 13 -37.72 30.57 -10.56
CA LEU A 13 -37.48 29.50 -9.57
C LEU A 13 -36.16 29.70 -8.82
N ALA A 14 -35.81 30.96 -8.53
CA ALA A 14 -34.60 31.32 -7.77
C ALA A 14 -34.74 31.14 -6.25
N ALA A 15 -35.54 30.17 -5.80
CA ALA A 15 -35.74 29.92 -4.38
C ALA A 15 -36.12 28.45 -4.14
N ARG A 16 -35.19 27.51 -4.40
CA ARG A 16 -35.20 26.14 -3.81
C ARG A 16 -34.00 25.26 -4.16
N LEU A 17 -32.82 25.83 -4.39
CA LEU A 17 -31.57 25.07 -4.46
C LEU A 17 -30.51 25.81 -3.64
N THR A 18 -30.65 25.77 -2.32
CA THR A 18 -29.50 25.89 -1.43
C THR A 18 -28.60 24.70 -1.72
N ALA A 19 -27.58 24.94 -2.54
CA ALA A 19 -26.44 24.06 -2.70
C ALA A 19 -25.90 23.73 -1.29
N SER A 20 -26.05 22.48 -0.87
CA SER A 20 -25.32 21.94 0.26
C SER A 20 -23.84 22.04 -0.10
N ASN A 21 -23.15 23.01 0.50
CA ASN A 21 -21.69 23.04 0.53
C ASN A 21 -21.21 21.68 1.05
N PRO A 22 -20.39 20.90 0.31
CA PRO A 22 -19.77 19.74 0.90
C PRO A 22 -18.81 20.27 1.97
N ALA A 23 -19.10 19.96 3.23
CA ALA A 23 -18.20 20.27 4.33
C ALA A 23 -16.83 19.60 4.06
N PRO A 24 -15.72 20.23 4.42
CA PRO A 24 -14.41 19.59 4.33
C PRO A 24 -14.44 18.29 5.15
N VAL A 25 -14.20 17.17 4.48
CA VAL A 25 -14.04 15.87 5.13
C VAL A 25 -12.77 15.96 5.98
N GLN A 26 -12.93 16.05 7.29
CA GLN A 26 -11.82 15.92 8.23
C GLN A 26 -11.21 14.51 8.08
N PRO A 27 -9.88 14.37 8.15
CA PRO A 27 -9.25 13.06 8.26
C PRO A 27 -9.77 12.39 9.53
N VAL A 28 -10.55 11.33 9.36
CA VAL A 28 -10.95 10.45 10.46
C VAL A 28 -9.67 9.71 10.85
N ALA A 29 -9.12 10.05 12.03
CA ALA A 29 -8.09 9.22 12.65
C ALA A 29 -8.61 7.76 12.66
N PRO A 30 -7.79 6.74 12.37
CA PRO A 30 -8.24 5.36 12.45
C PRO A 30 -8.69 5.09 13.89
N GLY A 31 -10.00 5.16 14.10
CA GLY A 31 -10.61 5.04 15.39
C GLY A 31 -10.53 3.57 15.80
N PHE A 32 -9.62 3.26 16.72
CA PHE A 32 -9.82 2.09 17.57
C PHE A 32 -11.16 2.29 18.30
N PRO A 33 -12.09 1.33 18.26
CA PRO A 33 -13.34 1.45 18.99
C PRO A 33 -13.09 1.55 20.50
N SER A 34 -13.96 2.31 21.17
CA SER A 34 -13.93 2.61 22.60
C SER A 34 -13.69 1.36 23.47
N LEU A 35 -12.77 1.47 24.43
CA LEU A 35 -12.18 0.33 25.15
C LEU A 35 -13.04 -0.13 26.34
N SER A 36 -13.22 -1.44 26.47
CA SER A 36 -13.36 -2.09 27.78
C SER A 36 -12.20 -1.69 28.72
N LYS A 37 -12.41 -1.77 30.04
CA LYS A 37 -11.40 -1.40 31.05
C LYS A 37 -10.04 -2.08 30.77
N PRO A 38 -8.90 -1.40 30.99
CA PRO A 38 -7.56 -1.90 30.66
C PRO A 38 -7.29 -3.34 31.13
N GLY A 39 -7.74 -3.73 32.33
CA GLY A 39 -7.53 -5.08 32.87
C GLY A 39 -8.29 -6.21 32.16
N ASP A 40 -9.39 -5.92 31.46
CA ASP A 40 -10.15 -6.93 30.70
C ASP A 40 -9.44 -7.26 29.37
N ARG A 41 -8.69 -6.31 28.82
CA ARG A 41 -7.92 -6.50 27.57
C ARG A 41 -6.74 -7.44 27.76
N ASP A 42 -6.01 -7.30 28.85
CA ASP A 42 -4.85 -8.14 29.13
C ASP A 42 -5.26 -9.60 29.38
N ALA A 43 -6.37 -9.82 30.10
CA ALA A 43 -6.94 -11.15 30.30
C ALA A 43 -7.37 -11.80 28.97
N ARG A 44 -8.04 -11.04 28.09
CA ARG A 44 -8.45 -11.51 26.76
C ARG A 44 -7.25 -11.83 25.86
N ARG A 45 -6.21 -10.98 25.86
CA ARG A 45 -4.97 -11.24 25.10
C ARG A 45 -4.28 -12.53 25.55
N LEU A 46 -4.23 -12.79 26.86
CA LEU A 46 -3.66 -14.04 27.41
C LEU A 46 -4.48 -15.29 27.06
N ALA A 47 -5.77 -15.12 26.74
CA ALA A 47 -6.65 -16.20 26.31
C ALA A 47 -6.50 -16.55 24.81
N VAL A 48 -5.74 -15.77 24.05
CA VAL A 48 -5.39 -16.04 22.65
C VAL A 48 -3.97 -16.57 22.57
N GLN A 49 -3.81 -17.85 22.21
CA GLN A 49 -2.53 -18.53 22.10
C GLN A 49 -2.30 -18.95 20.64
N ILE A 50 -1.50 -18.16 19.93
CA ILE A 50 -1.14 -18.40 18.54
C ILE A 50 0.39 -18.41 18.42
N PRO A 51 1.01 -19.40 17.78
CA PRO A 51 2.45 -19.40 17.52
C PRO A 51 2.86 -18.12 16.77
N VAL A 52 3.92 -17.48 17.23
CA VAL A 52 4.50 -16.30 16.57
C VAL A 52 5.77 -16.73 15.86
N ARG A 53 5.89 -16.43 14.57
CA ARG A 53 7.10 -16.64 13.79
C ARG A 53 7.66 -15.28 13.39
N ASP A 54 8.79 -14.93 14.01
CA ASP A 54 9.43 -13.63 13.84
C ASP A 54 10.97 -13.78 13.85
N PRO A 55 11.68 -13.37 12.78
CA PRO A 55 11.12 -12.91 11.51
C PRO A 55 10.61 -14.09 10.67
N GLU A 56 9.53 -13.86 9.92
CA GLU A 56 9.00 -14.81 8.96
C GLU A 56 9.93 -14.96 7.75
N PRO A 57 9.99 -16.14 7.08
CA PRO A 57 10.91 -16.38 5.98
C PRO A 57 10.82 -15.37 4.84
N ALA A 58 9.61 -14.94 4.47
CA ALA A 58 9.42 -13.95 3.42
C ALA A 58 10.02 -12.57 3.75
N ALA A 59 9.96 -12.15 5.03
CA ALA A 59 10.62 -10.93 5.48
C ALA A 59 12.15 -11.08 5.51
N GLN A 60 12.66 -12.26 5.88
CA GLN A 60 14.09 -12.56 5.80
C GLN A 60 14.60 -12.47 4.36
N ASP A 61 13.89 -13.07 3.40
CA ASP A 61 14.24 -13.02 1.97
C ASP A 61 14.25 -11.57 1.45
N ALA A 62 13.22 -10.78 1.81
CA ALA A 62 13.16 -9.38 1.43
C ALA A 62 14.30 -8.55 2.04
N ALA A 63 14.65 -8.81 3.31
CA ALA A 63 15.78 -8.16 3.97
C ALA A 63 17.12 -8.53 3.32
N GLN A 64 17.30 -9.79 2.91
CA GLN A 64 18.50 -10.26 2.21
C GLN A 64 18.67 -9.56 0.85
N LEU A 65 17.58 -9.39 0.09
CA LEU A 65 17.62 -8.69 -1.20
C LEU A 65 17.99 -7.20 -1.05
N ARG A 66 17.41 -6.52 -0.06
CA ARG A 66 17.82 -5.14 0.28
C ARG A 66 19.27 -5.08 0.74
N ALA A 67 19.71 -6.02 1.58
CA ALA A 67 21.09 -6.09 2.02
C ALA A 67 22.05 -6.33 0.84
N ARG A 68 21.64 -7.15 -0.14
CA ARG A 68 22.41 -7.39 -1.36
C ARG A 68 22.56 -6.14 -2.21
N GLY A 69 21.46 -5.42 -2.47
CA GLY A 69 21.49 -4.15 -3.20
C GLY A 69 22.38 -3.11 -2.52
N ARG A 70 22.24 -2.97 -1.19
CA ARG A 70 23.06 -2.04 -0.38
C ARG A 70 24.53 -2.42 -0.40
N PHE A 71 24.84 -3.71 -0.28
CA PHE A 71 26.21 -4.21 -0.29
C PHE A 71 26.92 -3.84 -1.59
N LEU A 72 26.32 -4.15 -2.74
CA LEU A 72 26.93 -3.86 -4.04
C LEU A 72 27.08 -2.34 -4.28
N ALA A 73 26.06 -1.55 -3.93
CA ALA A 73 26.13 -0.09 -4.02
C ALA A 73 27.29 0.50 -3.19
N ARG A 74 27.52 0.00 -1.97
CA ARG A 74 28.63 0.43 -1.10
C ARG A 74 30.01 0.00 -1.59
N GLN A 75 30.09 -1.01 -2.46
CA GLN A 75 31.34 -1.40 -3.12
C GLN A 75 31.55 -0.69 -4.45
N GLU A 76 30.64 0.22 -4.85
CA GLU A 76 30.60 0.84 -6.18
C GLU A 76 30.53 -0.19 -7.32
N ASP A 77 30.05 -1.42 -7.04
CA ASP A 77 29.90 -2.48 -8.03
C ASP A 77 28.56 -2.37 -8.78
N TRP A 78 28.43 -1.26 -9.48
CA TRP A 78 27.20 -0.86 -10.17
C TRP A 78 26.89 -1.75 -11.38
N GLU A 79 27.92 -2.33 -12.01
CA GLU A 79 27.75 -3.26 -13.13
C GLU A 79 27.11 -4.57 -12.66
N GLN A 80 27.64 -5.18 -11.58
CA GLN A 80 27.06 -6.40 -11.01
C GLN A 80 25.66 -6.14 -10.46
N LEU A 81 25.48 -5.03 -9.73
CA LEU A 81 24.16 -4.66 -9.20
C LEU A 81 23.12 -4.52 -10.31
N ALA A 82 23.45 -3.81 -11.38
CA ALA A 82 22.53 -3.62 -12.50
C ALA A 82 22.24 -4.93 -13.24
N LEU A 83 23.21 -5.85 -13.33
CA LEU A 83 23.01 -7.18 -13.89
C LEU A 83 22.05 -8.03 -13.05
N GLU A 84 22.24 -8.06 -11.72
CA GLU A 84 21.37 -8.81 -10.80
C GLU A 84 19.94 -8.26 -10.83
N ILE A 85 19.77 -6.94 -10.80
CA ILE A 85 18.46 -6.30 -10.88
C ILE A 85 17.78 -6.61 -12.22
N ARG A 86 18.47 -6.44 -13.36
CA ARG A 86 17.88 -6.77 -14.68
C ARG A 86 17.46 -8.23 -14.79
N THR A 87 18.24 -9.14 -14.20
CA THR A 87 17.92 -10.57 -14.20
C THR A 87 16.64 -10.83 -13.41
N ALA A 88 16.53 -10.26 -12.20
CA ALA A 88 15.32 -10.37 -11.39
C ALA A 88 14.11 -9.71 -12.05
N ASP A 89 14.31 -8.55 -12.68
CA ASP A 89 13.26 -7.78 -13.33
C ASP A 89 12.73 -8.52 -14.56
N SER A 90 13.58 -8.95 -15.48
CA SER A 90 13.19 -9.68 -16.71
C SER A 90 12.50 -11.03 -16.43
N THR A 91 12.78 -11.64 -15.28
CA THR A 91 12.13 -12.90 -14.87
C THR A 91 10.89 -12.67 -14.02
N ARG A 92 10.53 -11.40 -13.73
CA ARG A 92 9.45 -11.02 -12.80
C ARG A 92 9.55 -11.76 -11.47
N ALA A 93 10.77 -11.92 -10.98
CA ALA A 93 11.05 -12.70 -9.79
C ALA A 93 10.40 -12.04 -8.56
N LEU A 94 9.55 -12.80 -7.87
CA LEU A 94 8.90 -12.38 -6.63
C LEU A 94 9.49 -13.13 -5.43
N THR A 95 9.45 -12.51 -4.26
CA THR A 95 9.68 -13.22 -2.98
C THR A 95 8.47 -14.11 -2.65
N PRO A 96 8.57 -15.02 -1.67
CA PRO A 96 7.39 -15.74 -1.16
C PRO A 96 6.28 -14.83 -0.61
N GLY A 97 6.63 -13.59 -0.24
CA GLY A 97 5.68 -12.55 0.14
C GLY A 97 5.17 -11.70 -1.02
N LEU A 98 5.45 -12.11 -2.26
CA LEU A 98 5.01 -11.50 -3.51
C LEU A 98 5.52 -10.07 -3.76
N HIS A 99 6.66 -9.72 -3.18
CA HIS A 99 7.36 -8.48 -3.49
C HIS A 99 8.35 -8.70 -4.65
N SER A 100 8.45 -7.73 -5.55
CA SER A 100 9.44 -7.74 -6.63
C SER A 100 10.87 -7.76 -6.10
N GLN A 101 11.64 -8.78 -6.48
CA GLN A 101 13.03 -8.91 -6.05
C GLN A 101 13.91 -7.78 -6.62
N ALA A 102 13.62 -7.36 -7.86
CA ALA A 102 14.29 -6.23 -8.50
C ALA A 102 14.05 -4.93 -7.73
N ALA A 103 12.79 -4.64 -7.38
CA ALA A 103 12.45 -3.45 -6.60
C ALA A 103 13.11 -3.47 -5.20
N LEU A 104 13.17 -4.62 -4.53
CA LEU A 104 13.84 -4.76 -3.23
C LEU A 104 15.35 -4.53 -3.31
N MET A 105 16.01 -4.98 -4.37
CA MET A 105 17.43 -4.68 -4.60
C MET A 105 17.65 -3.19 -4.90
N CYS A 106 16.80 -2.57 -5.74
CA CYS A 106 16.80 -1.13 -5.96
C CYS A 106 16.61 -0.35 -4.66
N GLU A 107 15.69 -0.81 -3.79
CA GLU A 107 15.47 -0.25 -2.46
C GLU A 107 16.74 -0.27 -1.60
N GLY A 108 17.39 -1.43 -1.55
CA GLY A 108 18.66 -1.59 -0.86
C GLY A 108 19.75 -0.67 -1.38
N ALA A 109 19.87 -0.57 -2.71
CA ALA A 109 20.90 0.22 -3.38
C ALA A 109 20.84 1.72 -3.06
N ARG A 110 19.62 2.28 -2.90
CA ARG A 110 19.45 3.70 -2.54
C ARG A 110 19.28 3.95 -1.04
N GLN A 111 19.34 2.92 -0.19
CA GLN A 111 18.97 3.06 1.21
C GLN A 111 19.80 4.11 1.96
N ASP A 112 21.13 4.13 1.78
CA ASP A 112 21.99 5.11 2.47
C ASP A 112 21.63 6.55 2.09
N ILE A 113 21.16 6.76 0.86
CA ILE A 113 20.69 8.06 0.36
C ILE A 113 19.31 8.39 0.95
N THR A 114 18.39 7.43 0.98
CA THR A 114 17.07 7.60 1.62
C THR A 114 17.22 7.93 3.11
N ASP A 115 18.13 7.28 3.83
CA ASP A 115 18.41 7.56 5.24
C ASP A 115 18.95 8.99 5.42
N ALA A 116 19.90 9.43 4.58
CA ALA A 116 20.43 10.79 4.59
C ALA A 116 19.38 11.86 4.22
N ILE A 117 18.47 11.55 3.29
CA ILE A 117 17.32 12.40 2.94
C ILE A 117 16.42 12.59 4.16
N VAL A 118 16.04 11.50 4.83
CA VAL A 118 15.15 11.55 6.01
C VAL A 118 15.78 12.40 7.12
N GLU A 119 17.04 12.15 7.45
CA GLU A 119 17.79 12.93 8.46
C GLU A 119 17.87 14.42 8.09
N GLY A 120 18.12 14.74 6.81
CA GLY A 120 18.16 16.11 6.31
C GLY A 120 16.80 16.81 6.42
N VAL A 121 15.70 16.13 6.07
CA VAL A 121 14.35 16.68 6.18
C VAL A 121 13.94 16.91 7.64
N GLU A 122 14.26 15.98 8.55
CA GLU A 122 14.00 16.12 9.99
C GLU A 122 14.69 17.36 10.57
N ARG A 123 15.90 17.67 10.09
CA ARG A 123 16.66 18.86 10.49
C ARG A 123 16.26 20.13 9.72
N GLY A 124 15.42 20.02 8.69
CA GLY A 124 15.12 21.13 7.79
C GLY A 124 16.32 21.59 6.95
N ASP A 125 17.32 20.72 6.74
CA ASP A 125 18.53 21.02 5.98
C ASP A 125 18.36 20.69 4.49
N PHE A 126 17.88 21.67 3.73
CA PHE A 126 17.69 21.55 2.28
C PHE A 126 18.98 21.25 1.52
N ARG A 127 20.14 21.72 2.01
CA ARG A 127 21.42 21.50 1.34
C ARG A 127 21.91 20.08 1.53
N ALA A 128 21.73 19.52 2.73
CA ALA A 128 22.04 18.11 3.00
C ALA A 128 21.23 17.18 2.11
N VAL A 129 19.92 17.40 1.99
CA VAL A 129 19.05 16.59 1.11
C VAL A 129 19.46 16.70 -0.36
N GLN A 130 19.77 17.92 -0.82
CA GLN A 130 20.25 18.12 -2.19
C GLN A 130 21.59 17.41 -2.44
N ALA A 131 22.54 17.50 -1.50
CA ALA A 131 23.83 16.84 -1.60
C ALA A 131 23.70 15.30 -1.60
N ALA A 132 22.81 14.75 -0.78
CA ALA A 132 22.54 13.31 -0.73
C ALA A 132 22.06 12.80 -2.10
N VAL A 133 21.08 13.46 -2.72
CA VAL A 133 20.61 13.06 -4.06
C VAL A 133 21.65 13.33 -5.15
N ALA A 134 22.34 14.47 -5.09
CA ALA A 134 23.38 14.82 -6.06
C ALA A 134 24.58 13.86 -6.06
N SER A 135 24.79 13.11 -4.97
CA SER A 135 25.82 12.07 -4.91
C SER A 135 25.64 10.96 -5.95
N LEU A 136 24.43 10.78 -6.49
CA LEU A 136 24.11 9.84 -7.56
C LEU A 136 24.36 10.38 -8.98
N GLU A 137 24.58 11.70 -9.14
CA GLU A 137 24.75 12.31 -10.47
C GLU A 137 25.98 11.79 -11.23
N PRO A 138 27.18 11.62 -10.61
CA PRO A 138 28.34 11.05 -11.29
C PRO A 138 28.06 9.64 -11.82
N LEU A 139 27.41 8.81 -11.02
CA LEU A 139 27.02 7.45 -11.39
C LEU A 139 26.11 7.43 -12.64
N PHE A 140 25.11 8.32 -12.68
CA PHE A 140 24.24 8.41 -13.85
C PHE A 140 24.97 8.95 -15.09
N ALA A 141 25.96 9.83 -14.91
CA ALA A 141 26.78 10.33 -16.01
C ALA A 141 27.71 9.25 -16.59
N GLU A 142 28.19 8.32 -15.76
CA GLU A 142 29.02 7.18 -16.19
C GLU A 142 28.20 6.09 -16.90
N LEU A 143 26.95 5.87 -16.46
CA LEU A 143 26.06 4.82 -16.99
C LEU A 143 24.72 5.38 -17.53
N PRO A 144 24.73 6.32 -18.49
CA PRO A 144 23.51 7.06 -18.89
C PRO A 144 22.47 6.20 -19.61
N GLY A 145 22.88 5.06 -20.20
CA GLY A 145 21.99 4.10 -20.87
C GLY A 145 21.49 2.98 -19.96
N CYS A 146 21.91 2.93 -18.68
CA CYS A 146 21.51 1.87 -17.78
C CYS A 146 20.16 2.22 -17.12
N SER A 147 19.09 1.58 -17.60
CA SER A 147 17.72 1.77 -17.11
C SER A 147 17.59 1.56 -15.59
N VAL A 148 18.32 0.60 -15.02
CA VAL A 148 18.33 0.32 -13.58
C VAL A 148 18.92 1.47 -12.77
N ILE A 149 20.07 2.00 -13.18
CA ILE A 149 20.71 3.13 -12.48
C ILE A 149 19.83 4.37 -12.57
N ALA A 150 19.27 4.62 -13.75
CA ALA A 150 18.33 5.69 -13.98
C ALA A 150 17.07 5.57 -13.09
N HIS A 151 16.53 4.36 -12.92
CA HIS A 151 15.43 4.08 -11.98
C HIS A 151 15.83 4.40 -10.52
N ILE A 152 17.01 3.95 -10.06
CA ILE A 152 17.51 4.22 -8.71
C ILE A 152 17.58 5.74 -8.44
N VAL A 153 18.10 6.51 -9.40
CA VAL A 153 18.21 7.98 -9.33
C VAL A 153 16.82 8.64 -9.33
N ALA A 154 15.92 8.19 -10.21
CA ALA A 154 14.56 8.72 -10.27
C ALA A 154 13.79 8.46 -8.97
N MET A 155 13.91 7.26 -8.40
CA MET A 155 13.26 6.92 -7.13
C MET A 155 13.89 7.64 -5.94
N ALA A 156 15.19 7.94 -5.94
CA ALA A 156 15.81 8.79 -4.92
C ALA A 156 15.23 10.22 -4.93
N HIS A 157 14.95 10.77 -6.12
CA HIS A 157 14.22 12.03 -6.26
C HIS A 157 12.79 11.94 -5.73
N VAL A 158 12.07 10.86 -6.04
CA VAL A 158 10.72 10.61 -5.51
C VAL A 158 10.74 10.51 -3.98
N ASP A 159 11.70 9.81 -3.40
CA ASP A 159 11.87 9.67 -1.95
C ASP A 159 12.12 11.03 -1.28
N ALA A 160 13.01 11.85 -1.85
CA ALA A 160 13.25 13.22 -1.37
C ALA A 160 11.99 14.10 -1.43
N ALA A 161 11.24 14.04 -2.54
CA ALA A 161 9.98 14.76 -2.65
C ALA A 161 8.97 14.31 -1.57
N ARG A 162 8.75 12.99 -1.45
CA ARG A 162 7.82 12.43 -0.46
C ARG A 162 8.21 12.76 0.97
N ALA A 163 9.52 12.79 1.28
CA ALA A 163 10.01 13.18 2.60
C ALA A 163 9.67 14.65 2.91
N TRP A 164 9.90 15.58 1.98
CA TRP A 164 9.53 16.99 2.16
C TRP A 164 8.02 17.21 2.30
N ARG A 165 7.22 16.45 1.55
CA ARG A 165 5.75 16.47 1.63
C ARG A 165 5.27 15.92 2.98
N GLY A 166 5.88 14.83 3.45
CA GLY A 166 5.43 14.08 4.61
C GLY A 166 3.99 13.57 4.44
N ALA A 167 3.24 13.55 5.54
CA ALA A 167 1.82 13.17 5.58
C ALA A 167 0.86 14.30 5.15
N VAL A 168 1.39 15.48 4.83
CA VAL A 168 0.60 16.68 4.55
C VAL A 168 0.26 16.74 3.05
N MET A 169 -0.95 17.16 2.69
CA MET A 169 -1.28 17.43 1.29
C MET A 169 -0.43 18.58 0.75
N THR A 170 -0.01 18.50 -0.51
CA THR A 170 0.91 19.47 -1.13
C THR A 170 0.47 20.93 -0.98
N GLY A 171 -0.84 21.22 -1.06
CA GLY A 171 -1.38 22.57 -0.87
C GLY A 171 -1.23 23.18 0.54
N ASN A 172 -0.84 22.38 1.53
CA ASN A 172 -0.66 22.80 2.93
C ASN A 172 0.82 22.86 3.36
N LEU A 173 1.76 22.72 2.42
CA LEU A 173 3.20 22.80 2.70
C LEU A 173 3.66 24.26 2.89
N SER A 174 4.75 24.46 3.64
CA SER A 174 5.46 25.74 3.59
C SER A 174 6.04 25.96 2.19
N ALA A 175 6.22 27.22 1.78
CA ALA A 175 6.75 27.55 0.45
C ALA A 175 8.08 26.84 0.15
N GLU A 176 9.00 26.80 1.12
CA GLU A 176 10.30 26.14 0.96
C GLU A 176 10.18 24.62 0.75
N ARG A 177 9.30 23.95 1.51
CA ARG A 177 9.04 22.51 1.35
C ARG A 177 8.33 22.21 0.05
N HIS A 178 7.40 23.08 -0.36
CA HIS A 178 6.71 22.98 -1.63
C HIS A 178 7.70 23.10 -2.81
N ASP A 179 8.61 24.08 -2.76
CA ASP A 179 9.64 24.26 -3.80
C ASP A 179 10.63 23.09 -3.83
N ALA A 180 11.01 22.54 -2.67
CA ALA A 180 11.85 21.35 -2.61
C ALA A 180 11.15 20.11 -3.19
N TYR A 181 9.88 19.88 -2.80
CA TYR A 181 9.02 18.83 -3.36
C TYR A 181 8.94 18.95 -4.89
N ALA A 182 8.55 20.12 -5.40
CA ALA A 182 8.36 20.35 -6.82
C ALA A 182 9.65 20.15 -7.63
N ARG A 183 10.80 20.61 -7.11
CA ARG A 183 12.11 20.43 -7.76
C ARG A 183 12.48 18.96 -7.91
N HIS A 184 12.35 18.17 -6.85
CA HIS A 184 12.70 16.75 -6.92
C HIS A 184 11.71 15.95 -7.77
N MET A 185 10.40 16.22 -7.68
CA MET A 185 9.43 15.58 -8.58
C MET A 185 9.68 15.92 -10.05
N ALA A 186 9.96 17.18 -10.38
CA ALA A 186 10.28 17.58 -11.74
C ALA A 186 11.56 16.88 -12.26
N ALA A 187 12.53 16.61 -11.39
CA ALA A 187 13.71 15.83 -11.76
C ALA A 187 13.37 14.36 -12.05
N ALA A 188 12.55 13.73 -11.21
CA ALA A 188 12.06 12.37 -11.45
C ALA A 188 11.25 12.26 -12.76
N VAL A 189 10.37 13.22 -13.05
CA VAL A 189 9.62 13.27 -14.32
C VAL A 189 10.56 13.35 -15.52
N ARG A 190 11.56 14.24 -15.50
CA ARG A 190 12.54 14.34 -16.61
C ARG A 190 13.35 13.08 -16.83
N LEU A 191 13.61 12.30 -15.78
CA LEU A 191 14.27 11.00 -15.90
C LEU A 191 13.32 9.94 -16.46
N ASN A 192 12.07 9.96 -16.02
CA ASN A 192 11.01 9.09 -16.52
C ASN A 192 10.78 9.23 -18.03
N ASP A 193 10.81 10.45 -18.56
CA ASP A 193 10.62 10.71 -19.99
C ASP A 193 11.74 10.16 -20.88
N ARG A 194 12.82 9.61 -20.31
CA ARG A 194 13.94 9.02 -21.06
C ARG A 194 13.77 7.54 -21.40
N PHE A 195 12.90 6.83 -20.68
CA PHE A 195 12.78 5.39 -20.81
C PHE A 195 11.30 4.99 -20.90
N ASP A 196 10.94 4.29 -21.96
CA ASP A 196 9.62 3.69 -22.07
C ASP A 196 9.61 2.29 -21.38
N PRO A 197 8.66 2.03 -20.46
CA PRO A 197 8.58 0.76 -19.76
C PRO A 197 8.36 -0.46 -20.64
N PHE A 198 7.63 -0.33 -21.76
CA PHE A 198 7.33 -1.46 -22.66
C PHE A 198 8.46 -1.70 -23.65
N GLU A 199 9.10 -0.65 -24.17
CA GLU A 199 10.30 -0.80 -25.01
C GLU A 199 11.42 -1.54 -24.28
N HIS A 200 11.48 -1.37 -22.95
CA HIS A 200 12.48 -2.02 -22.09
C HIS A 200 11.95 -3.24 -21.33
N ASP A 201 10.67 -3.58 -21.51
CA ASP A 201 9.96 -4.68 -20.83
C ASP A 201 10.23 -4.72 -19.31
N THR A 202 10.06 -3.58 -18.63
CA THR A 202 10.51 -3.38 -17.24
C THR A 202 9.44 -2.70 -16.35
N PRO A 203 8.88 -3.44 -15.37
CA PRO A 203 7.98 -2.91 -14.35
C PRO A 203 8.61 -1.79 -13.53
N LEU A 204 9.93 -1.78 -13.36
CA LEU A 204 10.65 -0.74 -12.63
C LEU A 204 10.37 0.68 -13.19
N TRP A 205 10.24 0.84 -14.51
CA TRP A 205 9.90 2.15 -15.07
C TRP A 205 8.42 2.49 -14.98
N ALA A 206 7.53 1.49 -15.12
CA ALA A 206 6.11 1.70 -14.87
C ALA A 206 5.85 2.11 -13.40
N LEU A 207 6.67 1.63 -12.45
CA LEU A 207 6.68 2.09 -11.06
C LEU A 207 7.05 3.58 -10.93
N VAL A 208 8.05 4.05 -11.68
CA VAL A 208 8.42 5.49 -11.68
C VAL A 208 7.27 6.33 -12.24
N ARG A 209 6.64 5.90 -13.36
CA ARG A 209 5.46 6.58 -13.93
C ARG A 209 4.35 6.75 -12.91
N CYS A 210 3.98 5.67 -12.22
CA CYS A 210 3.00 5.70 -11.14
C CYS A 210 3.43 6.61 -9.98
N ALA A 211 4.72 6.57 -9.61
CA ALA A 211 5.26 7.34 -8.50
C ALA A 211 5.26 8.86 -8.77
N VAL A 212 5.37 9.29 -10.03
CA VAL A 212 5.39 10.71 -10.41
C VAL A 212 4.03 11.31 -10.73
N LEU A 213 2.94 10.54 -10.65
CA LEU A 213 1.58 11.01 -10.94
C LEU A 213 1.20 12.29 -10.18
N GLU A 214 1.61 12.45 -8.92
CA GLU A 214 1.27 13.64 -8.12
C GLU A 214 1.86 14.95 -8.67
N ALA A 215 2.86 14.86 -9.56
CA ALA A 215 3.45 16.01 -10.24
C ALA A 215 2.84 16.29 -11.62
N ASP A 216 1.98 15.39 -12.11
CA ASP A 216 1.29 15.59 -13.38
C ASP A 216 0.22 16.68 -13.25
N PRO A 217 0.02 17.56 -14.25
CA PRO A 217 -1.06 18.55 -14.23
C PRO A 217 -2.47 17.94 -14.32
N GLN A 218 -2.61 16.72 -14.84
CA GLN A 218 -3.86 16.00 -15.08
C GLN A 218 -3.76 14.52 -14.67
N PRO A 219 -3.45 14.21 -13.39
CA PRO A 219 -3.17 12.83 -12.96
C PRO A 219 -4.38 11.91 -13.11
N HIS A 220 -5.60 12.46 -13.03
CA HIS A 220 -6.84 11.72 -13.25
C HIS A 220 -6.97 11.11 -14.65
N ALA A 221 -6.34 11.72 -15.65
CA ALA A 221 -6.36 11.22 -17.02
C ALA A 221 -5.33 10.09 -17.24
N ARG A 222 -4.34 9.95 -16.34
CA ARG A 222 -3.22 9.02 -16.47
C ARG A 222 -3.24 7.86 -15.49
N VAL A 223 -3.84 8.04 -14.31
CA VAL A 223 -3.75 7.06 -13.20
C VAL A 223 -4.24 5.67 -13.59
N ALA A 224 -5.24 5.55 -14.45
CA ALA A 224 -5.69 4.27 -14.98
C ALA A 224 -4.57 3.63 -15.81
N ASP A 225 -4.21 4.27 -16.91
CA ASP A 225 -3.28 3.74 -17.91
C ASP A 225 -1.90 3.42 -17.29
N ASP A 226 -1.35 4.32 -16.45
CA ASP A 226 -0.04 4.10 -15.83
C ASP A 226 -0.01 2.86 -14.91
N PHE A 227 -1.08 2.63 -14.12
CA PHE A 227 -1.17 1.44 -13.28
C PHE A 227 -1.60 0.19 -14.06
N GLU A 228 -2.42 0.35 -15.11
CA GLU A 228 -2.74 -0.73 -16.03
C GLU A 228 -1.46 -1.27 -16.66
N ASP A 229 -0.58 -0.40 -17.18
CA ASP A 229 0.73 -0.75 -17.72
C ASP A 229 1.58 -1.52 -16.71
N LEU A 230 1.68 -1.01 -15.47
CA LEU A 230 2.44 -1.64 -14.40
C LEU A 230 1.91 -3.04 -14.06
N ILE A 231 0.59 -3.19 -13.94
CA ILE A 231 -0.06 -4.46 -13.63
C ILE A 231 0.10 -5.45 -14.78
N ASP A 232 0.04 -5.02 -16.05
CA ASP A 232 0.28 -5.93 -17.18
C ASP A 232 1.73 -6.41 -17.26
N LEU A 233 2.69 -5.56 -16.87
CA LEU A 233 4.10 -5.93 -16.83
C LEU A 233 4.43 -6.89 -15.67
N GLU A 234 3.82 -6.73 -14.49
CA GLU A 234 4.06 -7.59 -13.31
C GLU A 234 2.74 -8.05 -12.64
N PRO A 235 1.89 -8.86 -13.32
CA PRO A 235 0.53 -9.15 -12.86
C PRO A 235 0.48 -10.08 -11.64
N GLY A 236 1.59 -10.76 -11.33
CA GLY A 236 1.75 -11.58 -10.13
C GLY A 236 2.00 -10.80 -8.85
N ASN A 237 2.22 -9.48 -8.92
CA ASN A 237 2.47 -8.65 -7.75
C ASN A 237 1.19 -7.93 -7.28
N PRO A 238 0.55 -8.36 -6.17
CA PRO A 238 -0.69 -7.77 -5.70
C PRO A 238 -0.51 -6.36 -5.12
N HIS A 239 0.73 -5.95 -4.78
CA HIS A 239 1.00 -4.64 -4.23
C HIS A 239 0.69 -3.53 -5.24
N HIS A 240 0.94 -3.77 -6.54
CA HIS A 240 0.57 -2.82 -7.61
C HIS A 240 -0.93 -2.59 -7.69
N MET A 241 -1.73 -3.64 -7.53
CA MET A 241 -3.19 -3.55 -7.50
C MET A 241 -3.69 -2.79 -6.26
N MET A 242 -3.08 -3.03 -5.10
CA MET A 242 -3.40 -2.26 -3.89
C MET A 242 -3.04 -0.77 -4.06
N ASP A 243 -1.85 -0.47 -4.58
CA ASP A 243 -1.44 0.91 -4.83
C ASP A 243 -2.36 1.60 -5.84
N PHE A 244 -2.82 0.87 -6.86
CA PHE A 244 -3.80 1.35 -7.82
C PHE A 244 -5.11 1.75 -7.14
N GLY A 245 -5.65 0.87 -6.28
CA GLY A 245 -6.84 1.16 -5.49
C GLY A 245 -6.71 2.40 -4.61
N ASN A 246 -5.56 2.57 -3.96
CA ASN A 246 -5.26 3.75 -3.16
C ASN A 246 -5.21 5.02 -4.02
N ALA A 247 -4.61 4.95 -5.21
CA ALA A 247 -4.48 6.05 -6.16
C ALA A 247 -5.83 6.49 -6.77
N LEU A 248 -6.76 5.54 -6.97
CA LEU A 248 -8.09 5.78 -7.52
C LEU A 248 -9.10 6.41 -6.55
N ARG A 249 -8.74 6.63 -5.28
CA ARG A 249 -9.62 7.29 -4.32
C ARG A 249 -9.94 8.73 -4.75
N PRO A 250 -11.13 9.28 -4.42
CA PRO A 250 -11.50 10.66 -4.78
C PRO A 250 -10.61 11.74 -4.21
N VAL A 251 -9.96 11.50 -3.06
CA VAL A 251 -9.00 12.43 -2.45
C VAL A 251 -7.64 12.44 -3.16
N ARG A 252 -7.42 11.49 -4.08
CA ARG A 252 -6.19 11.32 -4.86
C ARG A 252 -6.45 11.67 -6.32
N PHE A 253 -6.44 10.69 -7.22
CA PHE A 253 -6.47 10.93 -8.67
C PHE A 253 -7.74 10.41 -9.33
N GLY A 254 -8.57 9.62 -8.63
CA GLY A 254 -9.72 8.95 -9.23
C GLY A 254 -11.08 9.41 -8.70
N SER A 255 -12.07 8.56 -8.90
CA SER A 255 -13.43 8.70 -8.37
C SER A 255 -13.95 7.34 -7.93
N TRP A 256 -15.07 7.31 -7.23
CA TRP A 256 -15.69 6.05 -6.81
C TRP A 256 -16.14 5.19 -8.00
N GLU A 257 -16.66 5.84 -9.05
CA GLU A 257 -17.06 5.20 -10.29
C GLU A 257 -15.86 4.62 -11.03
N MET A 258 -14.75 5.37 -11.08
CA MET A 258 -13.51 4.92 -11.70
C MET A 258 -12.91 3.75 -10.92
N LEU A 259 -12.93 3.79 -9.59
CA LEU A 259 -12.47 2.71 -8.72
C LEU A 259 -13.18 1.38 -9.03
N ASP A 260 -14.52 1.35 -9.02
CA ASP A 260 -15.26 0.09 -9.28
C ASP A 260 -15.03 -0.41 -10.71
N ALA A 261 -15.09 0.50 -11.70
CA ALA A 261 -14.86 0.16 -13.09
C ALA A 261 -13.46 -0.44 -13.33
N GLN A 262 -12.45 0.10 -12.66
CA GLN A 262 -11.07 -0.39 -12.78
C GLN A 262 -10.80 -1.65 -11.97
N ALA A 263 -11.41 -1.82 -10.80
CA ALA A 263 -11.33 -3.07 -10.05
C ALA A 263 -11.90 -4.25 -10.87
N ARG A 264 -13.04 -4.05 -11.55
CA ARG A 264 -13.65 -5.08 -12.43
C ARG A 264 -12.79 -5.39 -13.64
N ARG A 265 -12.21 -4.37 -14.29
CA ARG A 265 -11.26 -4.57 -15.40
C ARG A 265 -10.00 -5.29 -14.98
N THR A 266 -9.44 -4.94 -13.82
CA THR A 266 -8.26 -5.59 -13.25
C THR A 266 -8.53 -7.06 -12.93
N ALA A 267 -9.70 -7.38 -12.36
CA ALA A 267 -10.12 -8.76 -12.15
C ALA A 267 -10.18 -9.55 -13.46
N ALA A 268 -10.78 -8.99 -14.52
CA ALA A 268 -10.86 -9.65 -15.81
C ALA A 268 -9.48 -9.86 -16.46
N ARG A 269 -8.60 -8.85 -16.40
CA ARG A 269 -7.24 -8.90 -16.98
C ARG A 269 -6.33 -9.90 -16.28
N THR A 270 -6.55 -10.15 -14.99
CA THR A 270 -5.68 -10.99 -14.17
C THR A 270 -6.37 -12.28 -13.68
N ALA A 271 -7.47 -12.65 -14.33
CA ALA A 271 -8.32 -13.78 -13.92
C ALA A 271 -7.60 -15.14 -13.98
N ASP A 272 -6.64 -15.28 -14.89
CA ASP A 272 -5.80 -16.47 -15.02
C ASP A 272 -4.90 -16.65 -13.80
N ILE A 273 -4.38 -15.57 -13.22
CA ILE A 273 -3.48 -15.58 -12.06
C ILE A 273 -4.28 -15.55 -10.75
N TRP A 274 -5.28 -14.68 -10.65
CA TRP A 274 -5.96 -14.33 -9.40
C TRP A 274 -7.44 -14.71 -9.33
N GLY A 275 -8.03 -15.24 -10.40
CA GLY A 275 -9.49 -15.37 -10.48
C GLY A 275 -10.16 -14.00 -10.34
N THR A 276 -11.14 -13.89 -9.45
CA THR A 276 -11.75 -12.60 -9.11
C THR A 276 -10.89 -11.74 -8.16
N GLY A 277 -9.76 -12.26 -7.67
CA GLY A 277 -8.88 -11.61 -6.69
C GLY A 277 -8.34 -10.23 -7.10
N GLY A 278 -8.21 -9.94 -8.40
CA GLY A 278 -7.84 -8.60 -8.87
C GLY A 278 -8.82 -7.50 -8.41
N TYR A 279 -10.12 -7.82 -8.32
CA TYR A 279 -11.13 -6.91 -7.77
C TYR A 279 -10.83 -6.61 -6.30
N THR A 280 -10.58 -7.67 -5.55
CA THR A 280 -10.34 -7.63 -4.11
C THR A 280 -9.07 -6.87 -3.77
N TRP A 281 -7.95 -7.09 -4.47
CA TRP A 281 -6.71 -6.35 -4.22
C TRP A 281 -6.85 -4.85 -4.44
N VAL A 282 -7.49 -4.44 -5.55
CA VAL A 282 -7.77 -3.01 -5.81
C VAL A 282 -8.64 -2.42 -4.70
N TYR A 283 -9.71 -3.09 -4.29
CA TYR A 283 -10.56 -2.58 -3.21
C TYR A 283 -9.86 -2.58 -1.84
N LEU A 284 -9.01 -3.55 -1.54
CA LEU A 284 -8.22 -3.56 -0.31
C LEU A 284 -7.32 -2.33 -0.22
N GLY A 285 -6.67 -1.96 -1.33
CA GLY A 285 -5.88 -0.74 -1.44
C GLY A 285 -6.64 0.55 -1.12
N ALA A 286 -7.86 0.68 -1.65
CA ALA A 286 -8.73 1.81 -1.34
C ALA A 286 -9.25 1.76 0.11
N LEU A 287 -9.68 0.58 0.55
CA LEU A 287 -10.27 0.37 1.87
C LEU A 287 -9.27 0.74 2.95
N VAL A 288 -8.03 0.24 2.91
CA VAL A 288 -6.92 0.50 3.88
C VAL A 288 -6.68 1.98 4.18
N GLU A 289 -7.21 2.88 3.36
CA GLU A 289 -7.10 4.32 3.57
C GLU A 289 -8.45 5.05 3.66
N ASP A 290 -9.55 4.51 3.10
CA ASP A 290 -10.87 5.15 3.12
C ASP A 290 -12.03 4.15 3.23
N GLN A 291 -12.75 4.21 4.37
CA GLN A 291 -13.93 3.37 4.63
C GLN A 291 -15.11 3.68 3.70
N GLY A 292 -15.11 4.83 3.02
CA GLY A 292 -16.10 5.21 2.02
C GLY A 292 -16.23 4.20 0.87
N ALA A 293 -15.16 3.44 0.59
CA ALA A 293 -15.14 2.41 -0.44
C ALA A 293 -16.15 1.27 -0.20
N PHE A 294 -16.51 0.98 1.06
CA PHE A 294 -17.54 -0.03 1.39
C PHE A 294 -18.89 0.25 0.73
N ARG A 295 -19.23 1.52 0.46
CA ARG A 295 -20.52 1.90 -0.13
C ARG A 295 -20.67 1.53 -1.60
N ARG A 296 -19.56 1.23 -2.27
CA ARG A 296 -19.51 0.96 -3.72
C ARG A 296 -19.04 -0.45 -4.04
N LEU A 297 -18.43 -1.11 -3.06
CA LEU A 297 -17.98 -2.48 -3.13
C LEU A 297 -19.14 -3.43 -3.44
N ASP A 298 -18.94 -4.26 -4.45
CA ASP A 298 -19.69 -5.48 -4.69
C ASP A 298 -19.21 -6.56 -3.70
N VAL A 299 -20.02 -6.79 -2.66
CA VAL A 299 -19.60 -7.63 -1.54
C VAL A 299 -19.40 -9.09 -1.94
N GLU A 300 -20.22 -9.63 -2.85
CA GLU A 300 -20.10 -11.03 -3.24
C GLU A 300 -18.88 -11.24 -4.13
N LEU A 301 -18.62 -10.32 -5.07
CA LEU A 301 -17.40 -10.36 -5.89
C LEU A 301 -16.13 -10.20 -5.03
N PHE A 302 -16.17 -9.35 -4.01
CA PHE A 302 -15.05 -9.18 -3.08
C PHE A 302 -14.77 -10.44 -2.26
N VAL A 303 -15.83 -11.09 -1.75
CA VAL A 303 -15.72 -12.32 -0.97
C VAL A 303 -15.24 -13.49 -1.84
N GLU A 304 -15.74 -13.63 -3.06
CA GLU A 304 -15.24 -14.58 -4.04
C GLU A 304 -13.74 -14.37 -4.29
N GLY A 305 -13.32 -13.11 -4.45
CA GLY A 305 -11.90 -12.78 -4.64
C GLY A 305 -11.03 -13.11 -3.43
N LEU A 306 -11.55 -13.00 -2.20
CA LEU A 306 -10.83 -13.47 -1.01
C LEU A 306 -10.60 -14.98 -1.02
N HIS A 307 -11.62 -15.74 -1.42
CA HIS A 307 -11.51 -17.19 -1.56
C HIS A 307 -10.52 -17.57 -2.67
N ASP A 308 -10.60 -16.93 -3.83
CA ASP A 308 -9.69 -17.17 -4.96
C ASP A 308 -8.23 -16.91 -4.58
N ILE A 309 -7.95 -15.78 -3.90
CA ILE A 309 -6.58 -15.43 -3.50
C ILE A 309 -6.01 -16.50 -2.57
N LEU A 310 -6.75 -16.94 -1.55
CA LEU A 310 -6.25 -17.93 -0.59
C LEU A 310 -6.22 -19.35 -1.16
N ALA A 311 -7.08 -19.68 -2.13
CA ALA A 311 -7.01 -20.95 -2.85
C ALA A 311 -5.77 -21.04 -3.74
N ARG A 312 -5.40 -19.93 -4.39
CA ARG A 312 -4.25 -19.85 -5.31
C ARG A 312 -2.93 -19.60 -4.60
N GLN A 313 -2.96 -18.92 -3.45
CA GLN A 313 -1.81 -18.61 -2.61
C GLN A 313 -2.08 -19.03 -1.14
N PRO A 314 -2.11 -20.33 -0.82
CA PRO A 314 -2.47 -20.85 0.51
C PRO A 314 -1.33 -20.72 1.56
N SER A 315 -0.52 -19.67 1.48
CA SER A 315 0.64 -19.48 2.37
C SER A 315 0.24 -18.79 3.68
N GLN A 316 1.05 -18.99 4.73
CA GLN A 316 0.86 -18.27 5.99
C GLN A 316 1.08 -16.76 5.85
N VAL A 317 1.94 -16.36 4.92
CA VAL A 317 2.16 -14.95 4.57
C VAL A 317 0.86 -14.35 4.03
N MET A 318 0.18 -15.04 3.12
CA MET A 318 -1.09 -14.58 2.54
C MET A 318 -2.22 -14.58 3.57
N ALA A 319 -2.33 -15.63 4.39
CA ALA A 319 -3.32 -15.71 5.46
C ALA A 319 -3.18 -14.55 6.47
N ASN A 320 -1.93 -14.26 6.90
CA ASN A 320 -1.65 -13.12 7.77
C ASN A 320 -2.00 -11.79 7.11
N ARG A 321 -1.63 -11.59 5.83
CA ARG A 321 -1.91 -10.35 5.09
C ARG A 321 -3.41 -10.12 4.98
N MET A 322 -4.18 -11.13 4.60
CA MET A 322 -5.64 -11.02 4.50
C MET A 322 -6.30 -10.76 5.84
N ALA A 323 -5.89 -11.48 6.89
CA ALA A 323 -6.40 -11.26 8.24
C ALA A 323 -6.09 -9.84 8.74
N ALA A 324 -4.87 -9.34 8.49
CA ALA A 324 -4.46 -7.99 8.86
C ALA A 324 -5.27 -6.91 8.12
N LEU A 325 -5.37 -7.01 6.80
CA LEU A 325 -6.07 -6.04 5.96
C LEU A 325 -7.56 -5.96 6.27
N ILE A 326 -8.22 -7.10 6.40
CA ILE A 326 -9.64 -7.17 6.73
C ILE A 326 -9.87 -6.76 8.18
N GLY A 327 -9.11 -7.32 9.11
CA GLY A 327 -9.26 -7.07 10.54
C GLY A 327 -9.00 -5.62 10.93
N TYR A 328 -8.04 -4.95 10.29
CA TYR A 328 -7.80 -3.51 10.46
C TYR A 328 -9.02 -2.65 10.09
N ARG A 329 -9.92 -3.15 9.24
CA ARG A 329 -11.09 -2.42 8.74
C ARG A 329 -12.42 -2.74 9.39
N LEU A 330 -12.49 -3.85 10.10
CA LEU A 330 -13.70 -4.31 10.76
C LEU A 330 -13.86 -3.80 12.19
N GLY A 331 -13.01 -2.88 12.65
CA GLY A 331 -13.17 -2.27 13.97
C GLY A 331 -14.55 -1.64 14.15
N GLY A 332 -15.22 -1.95 15.27
CA GLY A 332 -16.56 -1.44 15.62
C GLY A 332 -17.71 -2.42 15.34
N GLY A 333 -18.91 -2.07 15.79
CA GLY A 333 -20.10 -2.90 15.58
C GLY A 333 -20.50 -2.97 14.10
N THR A 334 -20.88 -4.17 13.65
CA THR A 334 -21.44 -4.38 12.31
C THR A 334 -22.95 -4.60 12.39
N ASP A 335 -23.71 -3.87 11.58
CA ASP A 335 -25.16 -4.10 11.46
C ASP A 335 -25.44 -5.42 10.74
N GLU A 336 -26.50 -6.12 11.14
CA GLU A 336 -26.96 -7.35 10.47
C GLU A 336 -27.27 -7.08 8.98
N GLY A 337 -26.81 -7.99 8.10
CA GLY A 337 -27.00 -7.86 6.65
C GLY A 337 -26.12 -6.82 5.95
N SER A 338 -25.25 -6.10 6.68
CA SER A 338 -24.33 -5.14 6.07
C SER A 338 -23.16 -5.81 5.32
N SER A 339 -22.61 -5.16 4.29
CA SER A 339 -21.41 -5.64 3.59
C SER A 339 -20.22 -5.84 4.55
N ARG A 340 -20.15 -5.02 5.60
CA ARG A 340 -19.14 -5.15 6.67
C ARG A 340 -19.30 -6.45 7.46
N ARG A 341 -20.54 -6.83 7.80
CA ARG A 341 -20.79 -8.09 8.51
C ARG A 341 -20.37 -9.28 7.66
N ARG A 342 -20.71 -9.27 6.37
CA ARG A 342 -20.34 -10.33 5.42
C ARG A 342 -18.81 -10.49 5.31
N ILE A 343 -18.09 -9.37 5.25
CA ILE A 343 -16.61 -9.36 5.24
C ILE A 343 -16.04 -9.78 6.61
N ALA A 344 -16.72 -9.46 7.71
CA ALA A 344 -16.36 -9.96 9.04
C ALA A 344 -16.49 -11.48 9.16
N ASP A 345 -17.52 -12.08 8.57
CA ASP A 345 -17.63 -13.54 8.55
C ASP A 345 -16.45 -14.18 7.79
N CYS A 346 -15.94 -13.51 6.74
CA CYS A 346 -14.73 -13.94 6.03
C CYS A 346 -13.48 -13.87 6.90
N LEU A 347 -13.33 -12.87 7.77
CA LEU A 347 -12.23 -12.85 8.75
C LEU A 347 -12.25 -14.09 9.65
N GLY A 348 -13.44 -14.50 10.09
CA GLY A 348 -13.62 -15.72 10.87
C GLY A 348 -13.15 -16.96 10.12
N TRP A 349 -13.56 -17.10 8.86
CA TRP A 349 -13.11 -18.16 7.97
C TRP A 349 -11.57 -18.15 7.78
N ILE A 350 -10.96 -17.00 7.49
CA ILE A 350 -9.50 -16.89 7.31
C ILE A 350 -8.76 -17.32 8.57
N VAL A 351 -9.17 -16.81 9.73
CA VAL A 351 -8.48 -17.07 10.98
C VAL A 351 -8.65 -18.53 11.42
N GLN A 352 -9.81 -19.13 11.21
CA GLN A 352 -10.07 -20.52 11.59
C GLN A 352 -9.39 -21.49 10.63
N ASP A 353 -9.53 -21.26 9.32
CA ASP A 353 -9.23 -22.27 8.31
C ASP A 353 -7.85 -22.08 7.66
N HIS A 354 -7.29 -20.87 7.68
CA HIS A 354 -6.02 -20.55 7.00
C HIS A 354 -4.89 -20.11 7.92
N LEU A 355 -5.18 -19.34 8.97
CA LEU A 355 -4.14 -18.83 9.87
C LEU A 355 -3.63 -19.96 10.78
N ARG A 356 -2.30 -20.15 10.83
CA ARG A 356 -1.62 -21.16 11.68
C ARG A 356 -0.52 -20.56 12.55
N GLU A 357 0.09 -19.49 12.09
CA GLU A 357 1.10 -18.71 12.82
C GLU A 357 0.89 -17.21 12.58
N LEU A 358 1.32 -16.37 13.50
CA LEU A 358 1.35 -14.92 13.34
C LEU A 358 2.71 -14.47 12.81
N HIS A 359 2.68 -13.58 11.82
CA HIS A 359 3.85 -12.90 11.24
C HIS A 359 3.78 -11.41 11.60
N PRO A 360 4.38 -10.96 12.72
CA PRO A 360 4.16 -9.62 13.24
C PRO A 360 4.47 -8.50 12.24
N LEU A 361 5.48 -8.65 11.41
CA LEU A 361 5.86 -7.62 10.43
C LEU A 361 4.74 -7.36 9.40
N ILE A 362 4.07 -8.41 8.91
CA ILE A 362 2.91 -8.28 8.00
C ILE A 362 1.77 -7.49 8.65
N TRP A 363 1.49 -7.74 9.93
CA TRP A 363 0.46 -7.00 10.66
C TRP A 363 0.86 -5.54 10.88
N ALA A 364 2.15 -5.26 11.04
CA ALA A 364 2.68 -3.90 11.19
C ALA A 364 2.52 -3.07 9.89
N GLU A 365 2.54 -3.71 8.72
CA GLU A 365 2.36 -3.08 7.40
C GLU A 365 0.95 -2.52 7.14
N THR A 366 -0.04 -2.80 8.01
CA THR A 366 -1.45 -2.43 7.78
C THR A 366 -2.00 -1.47 8.85
N PRO A 367 -2.19 -0.16 8.57
CA PRO A 367 -2.02 0.52 7.29
C PRO A 367 -0.53 0.71 6.97
N ALA A 368 -0.25 1.15 5.73
CA ALA A 368 1.09 1.25 5.18
C ALA A 368 2.13 1.73 6.20
N ARG A 369 3.24 0.98 6.29
CA ARG A 369 4.33 1.21 7.25
C ARG A 369 4.76 2.70 7.20
N PRO A 370 4.84 3.42 8.34
CA PRO A 370 5.44 4.74 8.38
C PRO A 370 6.89 4.67 7.90
N SER A 371 7.35 5.65 7.11
CA SER A 371 8.77 5.76 6.78
C SER A 371 9.55 5.94 8.09
N ALA A 372 10.32 4.93 8.48
CA ALA A 372 11.04 4.88 9.74
C ALA A 372 12.47 4.38 9.49
N PRO A 373 13.47 4.89 10.23
CA PRO A 373 14.84 4.41 10.14
C PRO A 373 14.94 2.90 10.41
N CYS A 374 15.99 2.25 9.87
CA CYS A 374 16.26 0.83 10.08
C CYS A 374 16.32 0.42 11.57
N SER A 375 16.67 1.33 12.48
CA SER A 375 16.73 1.08 13.92
C SER A 375 15.36 0.80 14.57
N ALA A 376 14.24 1.09 13.88
CA ALA A 376 12.89 0.92 14.41
C ALA A 376 12.28 -0.48 14.18
N GLU A 377 12.98 -1.43 13.55
CA GLU A 377 12.41 -2.74 13.16
C GLU A 377 11.86 -3.56 14.34
N ILE A 378 12.55 -3.55 15.49
CA ILE A 378 12.07 -4.23 16.70
C ILE A 378 10.76 -3.61 17.21
N GLU A 379 10.64 -2.29 17.16
CA GLU A 379 9.43 -1.59 17.59
C GLU A 379 8.26 -1.86 16.66
N ILE A 380 8.54 -1.99 15.36
CA ILE A 380 7.56 -2.30 14.33
C ILE A 380 7.03 -3.73 14.49
N GLY A 381 7.90 -4.72 14.76
CA GLY A 381 7.47 -6.08 15.06
C GLY A 381 6.54 -6.14 16.28
N LYS A 382 6.89 -5.42 17.36
CA LYS A 382 6.02 -5.31 18.55
C LYS A 382 4.66 -4.68 18.23
N LEU A 383 4.64 -3.58 17.49
CA LEU A 383 3.40 -2.93 17.05
C LEU A 383 2.51 -3.89 16.25
N GLY A 384 3.10 -4.65 15.33
CA GLY A 384 2.39 -5.63 14.52
C GLY A 384 1.80 -6.76 15.36
N HIS A 385 2.57 -7.30 16.32
CA HIS A 385 2.07 -8.30 17.26
C HIS A 385 0.91 -7.77 18.10
N GLU A 386 1.04 -6.57 18.67
CA GLU A 386 -0.02 -5.94 19.46
C GLU A 386 -1.30 -5.71 18.63
N ARG A 387 -1.14 -5.30 17.37
CA ARG A 387 -2.24 -5.11 16.42
C ARG A 387 -2.95 -6.44 16.13
N ALA A 388 -2.20 -7.50 15.82
CA ALA A 388 -2.76 -8.84 15.60
C ALA A 388 -3.58 -9.31 16.80
N MET A 389 -2.99 -9.24 18.00
CA MET A 389 -3.65 -9.67 19.23
C MET A 389 -4.89 -8.84 19.54
N ALA A 390 -4.85 -7.53 19.32
CA ALA A 390 -6.00 -6.66 19.51
C ALA A 390 -7.15 -7.01 18.57
N THR A 391 -6.86 -7.13 17.26
CA THR A 391 -7.86 -7.50 16.24
C THR A 391 -8.51 -8.85 16.54
N LEU A 392 -7.71 -9.86 16.86
CA LEU A 392 -8.24 -11.21 17.14
C LEU A 392 -9.05 -11.24 18.44
N SER A 393 -8.58 -10.56 19.49
CA SER A 393 -9.31 -10.47 20.75
C SER A 393 -10.65 -9.75 20.58
N GLU A 394 -10.68 -8.68 19.77
CA GLU A 394 -11.90 -7.95 19.46
C GLU A 394 -12.89 -8.84 18.71
N PHE A 395 -12.45 -9.48 17.62
CA PHE A 395 -13.29 -10.34 16.79
C PHE A 395 -13.92 -11.49 17.57
N PHE A 396 -13.16 -12.12 18.47
CA PHE A 396 -13.62 -13.24 19.30
C PHE A 396 -14.15 -12.83 20.67
N THR A 397 -14.43 -11.55 20.91
CA THR A 397 -14.97 -11.05 22.19
C THR A 397 -16.12 -11.91 22.73
N PRO A 398 -17.16 -12.27 21.94
CA PRO A 398 -18.26 -13.10 22.45
C PRO A 398 -17.82 -14.49 22.93
N ALA A 399 -16.74 -15.05 22.37
CA ALA A 399 -16.19 -16.32 22.80
C ALA A 399 -15.36 -16.18 24.07
N LEU A 400 -14.52 -15.13 24.15
CA LEU A 400 -13.67 -14.85 25.30
C LEU A 400 -14.50 -14.47 26.54
N ASP A 401 -15.56 -13.68 26.38
CA ASP A 401 -16.48 -13.31 27.46
C ASP A 401 -17.23 -14.52 28.04
N ALA A 402 -17.44 -15.56 27.22
CA ALA A 402 -17.97 -16.86 27.67
C ALA A 402 -16.93 -17.73 28.38
N GLY A 403 -15.75 -17.18 28.72
CA GLY A 403 -14.66 -17.88 29.37
C GLY A 403 -13.94 -18.89 28.48
N ARG A 404 -14.02 -18.75 27.15
CA ARG A 404 -13.31 -19.64 26.22
C ARG A 404 -11.91 -19.10 25.91
N LYS A 405 -10.99 -19.99 25.59
CA LYS A 405 -9.64 -19.67 25.11
C LYS A 405 -9.52 -20.04 23.63
N LEU A 406 -8.79 -19.23 22.89
CA LEU A 406 -8.44 -19.50 21.50
C LEU A 406 -7.05 -20.11 21.49
N VAL A 407 -6.92 -21.34 21.02
CA VAL A 407 -5.63 -22.02 20.89
C VAL A 407 -5.48 -22.47 19.45
N LEU A 408 -4.37 -22.10 18.82
CA LEU A 408 -4.09 -22.49 17.46
C LEU A 408 -3.28 -23.79 17.45
N GLU A 409 -3.90 -24.84 16.93
CA GLU A 409 -3.31 -26.16 16.71
C GLU A 409 -2.87 -26.31 15.24
N PRO A 410 -2.05 -27.32 14.87
CA PRO A 410 -1.60 -27.50 13.48
C PRO A 410 -2.74 -27.62 12.46
N ASP A 411 -3.90 -28.10 12.88
CA ASP A 411 -5.11 -28.26 12.06
C ASP A 411 -5.97 -26.99 11.97
N GLY A 412 -5.83 -26.04 12.90
CA GLY A 412 -6.49 -24.73 12.87
C GLY A 412 -6.78 -24.13 14.24
N LEU A 413 -7.53 -23.03 14.25
CA LEU A 413 -7.93 -22.37 15.49
C LEU A 413 -9.01 -23.19 16.21
N ARG A 414 -8.75 -23.56 17.47
CA ARG A 414 -9.73 -24.21 18.33
C ARG A 414 -10.15 -23.30 19.48
N VAL A 415 -11.46 -23.27 19.71
CA VAL A 415 -12.06 -22.55 20.83
C VAL A 415 -12.31 -23.54 21.96
N ILE A 416 -11.48 -23.52 23.01
CA ILE A 416 -11.55 -24.45 24.14
C ILE A 416 -12.16 -23.79 25.38
N LYS A 417 -12.70 -24.58 26.31
CA LYS A 417 -13.17 -24.04 27.60
C LYS A 417 -11.98 -23.52 28.40
N GLY A 418 -12.08 -22.30 28.93
CA GLY A 418 -11.11 -21.77 29.88
C GLY A 418 -11.22 -22.51 31.20
N GLY A 419 -10.06 -22.95 31.71
CA GLY A 419 -9.93 -23.57 33.04
C GLY A 419 -9.92 -22.55 34.17
#